data_AF-A0A945VXB3-F1
#
_entry.id   AF-A0A945VXB3-F1
#
_cell.length_a   1.000
_cell.length_b   1.000
_cell.length_c   1.000
_cell.angle_alpha   90.00
_cell.angle_beta   90.00
_cell.angle_gamma   90.00
#
_symmetry.space_group_name_H-M   'P 1'
#
loop_
_entity.id
_entity.type
_entity.pdbx_description
1 polymer ?
#
loop_
_entity_poly.entity_id
_entity_poly.type
_entity_poly.pdbx_seq_one_letter_code
_entity_poly.pdbx_strand_id
1 'polypeptide(L)'
;MKSGGDFCWDYVDKLHENLLEKLHHSFEFTVFTDKTDRFSLNGINIQPLETGLESYWSKLEVFRMTGQVVYFDLDVILMQGLDELFRAVEFSPCRTNANNHFYMMNAFNASHPFNSSIMAWSGDFSYLLNNVDQNVLDRYGKWDQDYISDEVSKTNEILSVNDFINVASYKHHCKDGVDDMVDIVVFHGHPRPRDVQWSIGELLSR
;
A
#
# COMPACT_ATOMS: atom_id res chain seq x y z
N MET A 1 -4.72 5.16 -8.34
CA MET A 1 -4.86 6.62 -8.51
C MET A 1 -6.12 6.94 -9.31
N LYS A 2 -7.23 7.30 -8.66
CA LYS A 2 -8.41 7.81 -9.36
C LYS A 2 -8.33 9.33 -9.48
N SER A 3 -8.69 9.87 -10.64
CA SER A 3 -8.64 11.31 -10.91
C SER A 3 -9.70 12.09 -10.15
N GLY A 4 -9.45 13.38 -9.94
CA GLY A 4 -10.34 14.27 -9.20
C GLY A 4 -10.09 14.33 -7.68
N GLY A 5 -9.14 13.55 -7.16
CA GLY A 5 -8.67 13.65 -5.77
C GLY A 5 -7.35 14.43 -5.61
N ASP A 6 -6.80 14.42 -4.39
CA ASP A 6 -5.53 15.09 -4.02
C ASP A 6 -4.30 14.48 -4.72
N PHE A 7 -4.42 13.23 -5.15
CA PHE A 7 -3.35 12.47 -5.78
C PHE A 7 -3.24 12.77 -7.27
N CYS A 8 -2.02 13.03 -7.72
CA CYS A 8 -1.71 13.22 -9.13
C CYS A 8 -0.37 12.56 -9.47
N TRP A 9 0.05 12.69 -10.73
CA TRP A 9 1.26 12.05 -11.24
C TRP A 9 2.55 12.39 -10.46
N ASP A 10 2.63 13.56 -9.84
CA ASP A 10 3.74 13.93 -8.96
C ASP A 10 3.88 12.97 -7.77
N TYR A 11 2.78 12.47 -7.18
CA TYR A 11 2.87 11.45 -6.13
C TYR A 11 3.41 10.11 -6.64
N VAL A 12 2.94 9.72 -7.82
CA VAL A 12 3.39 8.49 -8.47
C VAL A 12 4.88 8.57 -8.77
N ASP A 13 5.35 9.69 -9.32
CA ASP A 13 6.75 9.91 -9.68
C ASP A 13 7.63 9.92 -8.45
N LYS A 14 7.19 10.61 -7.38
CA LYS A 14 7.94 10.68 -6.11
C LYS A 14 8.06 9.32 -5.43
N LEU A 15 6.98 8.54 -5.39
CA LEU A 15 7.03 7.18 -4.84
C LEU A 15 7.91 6.27 -5.70
N HIS A 16 7.81 6.35 -7.03
CA HIS A 16 8.63 5.55 -7.93
C HIS A 16 10.13 5.87 -7.82
N GLU A 17 10.49 7.15 -7.81
CA GLU A 17 11.87 7.62 -7.56
C GLU A 17 12.39 7.12 -6.21
N ASN A 18 11.56 7.23 -5.17
CA ASN A 18 11.91 6.81 -3.82
C ASN A 18 12.10 5.28 -3.70
N LEU A 19 11.28 4.48 -4.40
CA LEU A 19 11.48 3.03 -4.49
C LEU A 19 12.77 2.68 -5.25
N LEU A 20 13.06 3.34 -6.37
CA LEU A 20 14.29 3.12 -7.14
C LEU A 20 15.56 3.48 -6.35
N GLU A 21 15.49 4.50 -5.48
CA GLU A 21 16.61 4.89 -4.63
C GLU A 21 16.84 3.88 -3.49
N LYS A 22 15.77 3.35 -2.90
CA LYS A 22 15.84 2.58 -1.65
C LYS A 22 15.85 1.06 -1.85
N LEU A 23 15.35 0.57 -2.99
CA LEU A 23 15.25 -0.86 -3.26
C LEU A 23 16.34 -1.32 -4.23
N HIS A 24 17.00 -2.42 -3.89
CA HIS A 24 18.03 -3.03 -4.76
C HIS A 24 17.51 -4.24 -5.55
N HIS A 25 16.27 -4.66 -5.30
CA HIS A 25 15.60 -5.72 -6.01
C HIS A 25 14.99 -5.21 -7.32
N SER A 26 14.95 -6.04 -8.36
CA SER A 26 14.19 -5.73 -9.57
C SER A 26 12.69 -5.83 -9.30
N PHE A 27 11.92 -4.81 -9.67
CA PHE A 27 10.46 -4.80 -9.55
C PHE A 27 9.80 -4.21 -10.79
N GLU A 28 8.54 -4.58 -11.02
CA GLU A 28 7.66 -3.91 -11.98
C GLU A 28 6.76 -2.93 -11.23
N PHE A 29 6.82 -1.64 -11.58
CA PHE A 29 6.00 -0.62 -10.93
C PHE A 29 4.71 -0.39 -11.70
N THR A 30 3.59 -0.88 -11.17
CA THR A 30 2.27 -0.79 -11.82
C THR A 30 1.34 0.20 -11.12
N VAL A 31 0.70 1.07 -11.89
CA VAL A 31 -0.26 2.06 -11.40
C VAL A 31 -1.62 1.84 -12.05
N PHE A 32 -2.63 1.60 -11.21
CA PHE A 32 -4.02 1.55 -11.64
C PHE A 32 -4.63 2.95 -11.64
N THR A 33 -5.16 3.41 -12.78
CA THR A 33 -5.71 4.77 -12.91
C THR A 33 -6.77 4.91 -14.00
N ASP A 34 -7.65 5.88 -13.85
CA ASP A 34 -8.59 6.36 -14.88
C ASP A 34 -7.96 7.38 -15.85
N LYS A 35 -6.73 7.84 -15.59
CA LYS A 35 -5.94 8.72 -16.46
C LYS A 35 -4.91 7.91 -17.25
N THR A 36 -5.28 7.45 -18.44
CA THR A 36 -4.41 6.65 -19.32
C THR A 36 -3.69 7.47 -20.39
N ASP A 37 -3.82 8.80 -20.34
CA ASP A 37 -3.20 9.75 -21.26
C ASP A 37 -1.69 9.89 -21.06
N ARG A 38 -1.16 9.42 -19.93
CA ARG A 38 0.27 9.30 -19.71
C ARG A 38 0.81 8.09 -20.46
N PHE A 39 1.69 8.32 -21.43
CA PHE A 39 2.51 7.25 -22.00
C PHE A 39 3.35 6.62 -20.89
N SER A 40 3.65 5.32 -21.01
CA SER A 40 4.57 4.57 -20.13
C SER A 40 5.98 5.19 -20.21
N LEU A 41 6.16 6.34 -19.59
CA LEU A 41 7.40 7.05 -19.46
C LEU A 41 8.04 6.59 -18.15
N ASN A 42 9.33 6.31 -18.20
CA ASN A 42 10.16 5.97 -17.04
C ASN A 42 9.92 4.60 -16.38
N GLY A 43 9.49 3.57 -17.13
CA GLY A 43 9.38 2.21 -16.58
C GLY A 43 8.15 1.96 -15.70
N ILE A 44 7.18 2.87 -15.72
CA ILE A 44 5.89 2.73 -15.04
C ILE A 44 4.90 2.01 -15.96
N ASN A 45 4.37 0.88 -15.51
CA ASN A 45 3.27 0.17 -16.16
C ASN A 45 1.93 0.81 -15.73
N ILE A 46 1.10 1.19 -16.70
CA ILE A 46 -0.18 1.86 -16.44
C ILE A 46 -1.31 0.90 -16.77
N GLN A 47 -2.18 0.64 -15.80
CA GLN A 47 -3.37 -0.19 -15.95
C GLN A 47 -4.64 0.66 -15.77
N PRO A 48 -5.62 0.56 -16.66
CA PRO A 48 -6.88 1.29 -16.51
C PRO A 48 -7.70 0.75 -15.32
N LEU A 49 -8.41 1.64 -14.62
CA LEU A 49 -9.53 1.25 -13.76
C LEU A 49 -10.72 0.81 -14.64
N GLU A 50 -11.33 -0.32 -14.34
CA GLU A 50 -12.38 -0.97 -15.16
C GLU A 50 -13.75 -1.02 -14.50
N THR A 51 -13.82 -1.01 -13.17
CA THR A 51 -15.05 -1.29 -12.41
C THR A 51 -15.90 -0.05 -12.16
N GLY A 52 -15.31 1.15 -12.29
CA GLY A 52 -15.97 2.41 -11.97
C GLY A 52 -16.11 2.69 -10.47
N LEU A 53 -15.63 1.79 -9.58
CA LEU A 53 -15.67 1.96 -8.13
C LEU A 53 -15.13 3.34 -7.71
N GLU A 54 -15.79 3.97 -6.74
CA GLU A 54 -15.47 5.34 -6.31
C GLU A 54 -14.56 5.40 -5.10
N SER A 55 -13.83 6.51 -4.97
CA SER A 55 -13.04 6.83 -3.78
C SER A 55 -12.07 5.69 -3.43
N TYR A 56 -11.95 5.36 -2.14
CA TYR A 56 -11.10 4.29 -1.60
C TYR A 56 -11.39 2.92 -2.22
N TRP A 57 -12.62 2.64 -2.68
CA TRP A 57 -12.98 1.34 -3.25
C TRP A 57 -12.30 1.05 -4.60
N SER A 58 -11.92 2.10 -5.35
CA SER A 58 -11.11 1.94 -6.57
C SER A 58 -9.77 1.26 -6.31
N LYS A 59 -9.28 1.28 -5.06
CA LYS A 59 -8.09 0.55 -4.62
C LYS A 59 -8.21 -0.95 -4.88
N LEU A 60 -9.40 -1.53 -4.71
CA LEU A 60 -9.58 -2.98 -4.84
C LEU A 60 -9.22 -3.53 -6.22
N GLU A 61 -9.16 -2.67 -7.25
CA GLU A 61 -8.68 -3.07 -8.56
C GLU A 61 -7.24 -3.57 -8.58
N VAL A 62 -6.41 -3.23 -7.58
CA VAL A 62 -5.06 -3.81 -7.48
C VAL A 62 -5.08 -5.32 -7.26
N PHE A 63 -6.17 -5.89 -6.71
CA PHE A 63 -6.32 -7.34 -6.55
C PHE A 63 -6.59 -8.08 -7.86
N ARG A 64 -6.63 -7.37 -9.00
CA ARG A 64 -6.50 -7.98 -10.32
C ARG A 64 -5.08 -8.54 -10.55
N MET A 65 -4.09 -8.05 -9.80
CA MET A 65 -2.72 -8.56 -9.82
C MET A 65 -2.63 -9.85 -8.99
N THR A 66 -2.11 -10.91 -9.59
CA THR A 66 -1.87 -12.20 -8.94
C THR A 66 -0.38 -12.48 -8.83
N GLY A 67 -0.01 -13.42 -7.97
CA GLY A 67 1.39 -13.74 -7.68
C GLY A 67 1.94 -12.86 -6.56
N GLN A 68 3.20 -12.46 -6.66
CA GLN A 68 3.93 -11.70 -5.64
C GLN A 68 3.74 -10.21 -5.86
N VAL A 69 3.06 -9.53 -4.94
CA VAL A 69 2.75 -8.11 -5.05
C VAL A 69 2.99 -7.42 -3.70
N VAL A 70 3.60 -6.24 -3.76
CA VAL A 70 3.65 -5.28 -2.65
C VAL A 70 2.93 -4.02 -3.11
N TYR A 71 1.90 -3.64 -2.36
CA TYR A 71 1.09 -2.47 -2.60
C TYR A 71 1.45 -1.35 -1.62
N PHE A 72 1.51 -0.13 -2.14
CA PHE A 72 1.64 1.10 -1.37
C PHE A 72 0.53 2.07 -1.76
N ASP A 73 -0.09 2.70 -0.77
CA ASP A 73 -0.79 3.97 -0.99
C ASP A 73 0.22 5.03 -1.46
N LEU A 74 -0.28 6.05 -2.15
CA LEU A 74 0.58 7.07 -2.78
C LEU A 74 1.17 8.07 -1.77
N ASP A 75 0.70 8.08 -0.53
CA ASP A 75 1.10 9.00 0.54
C ASP A 75 2.07 8.35 1.54
N VAL A 76 3.02 7.57 1.03
CA VAL A 76 4.11 6.98 1.81
C VAL A 76 5.47 7.51 1.35
N ILE A 77 6.45 7.49 2.26
CA ILE A 77 7.86 7.81 1.97
C ILE A 77 8.74 6.74 2.62
N LEU A 78 9.55 6.06 1.83
CA LEU A 78 10.57 5.12 2.27
C LEU A 78 11.82 5.87 2.73
N MET A 79 12.29 5.49 3.91
CA MET A 79 13.51 5.99 4.53
C MET A 79 14.68 5.03 4.29
N GLN A 80 14.38 3.74 4.34
CA GLN A 80 15.34 2.65 4.17
C GLN A 80 14.82 1.63 3.14
N GLY A 81 15.67 0.65 2.80
CA GLY A 81 15.27 -0.47 1.96
C GLY A 81 14.31 -1.42 2.67
N LEU A 82 13.51 -2.15 1.90
CA LEU A 82 12.46 -3.05 2.41
C LEU A 82 12.76 -4.52 2.12
N ASP A 83 14.04 -4.90 2.07
CA ASP A 83 14.50 -6.22 1.61
C ASP A 83 13.82 -7.37 2.35
N GLU A 84 13.60 -7.24 3.67
CA GLU A 84 12.94 -8.27 4.48
C GLU A 84 11.46 -8.48 4.11
N LEU A 85 10.72 -7.40 3.82
CA LEU A 85 9.33 -7.51 3.35
C LEU A 85 9.28 -8.18 1.98
N PHE A 86 10.16 -7.78 1.05
CA PHE A 86 10.21 -8.37 -0.29
C PHE A 86 10.58 -9.86 -0.23
N ARG A 87 11.56 -10.23 0.60
CA ARG A 87 11.90 -11.64 0.85
C ARG A 87 10.74 -12.41 1.46
N ALA A 88 9.98 -11.83 2.38
CA ALA A 88 8.83 -12.50 2.98
C ALA A 88 7.76 -12.82 1.93
N VAL A 89 7.52 -11.92 0.99
CA VAL A 89 6.57 -12.13 -0.12
C VAL A 89 7.11 -13.12 -1.15
N GLU A 90 8.41 -13.03 -1.47
CA GLU A 90 9.08 -13.92 -2.43
C GLU A 90 9.15 -15.36 -1.93
N PHE A 91 9.59 -15.54 -0.68
CA PHE A 91 9.88 -16.83 -0.05
C PHE A 91 8.81 -17.27 0.94
N SER A 92 7.63 -16.63 0.94
CA SER A 92 6.47 -16.97 1.77
C SER A 92 6.36 -18.49 1.91
N PRO A 93 6.77 -19.06 3.08
CA PRO A 93 7.10 -20.47 3.16
C PRO A 93 5.84 -21.27 2.93
N CYS A 94 5.89 -22.23 2.00
CA CYS A 94 4.85 -23.22 1.74
C CYS A 94 4.57 -24.04 3.01
N ARG A 95 3.84 -23.48 3.97
CA ARG A 95 3.54 -24.14 5.26
C ARG A 95 2.25 -24.93 5.20
N THR A 96 1.40 -24.70 4.20
CA THR A 96 0.27 -25.57 3.88
C THR A 96 -0.04 -25.55 2.38
N ASN A 97 -0.77 -26.55 1.89
CA ASN A 97 -1.22 -26.70 0.49
C ASN A 97 -2.21 -25.60 0.01
N ALA A 98 -2.34 -24.48 0.73
CA ALA A 98 -3.11 -23.30 0.34
C ALA A 98 -2.11 -22.16 0.04
N ASN A 99 -1.71 -22.04 -1.23
CA ASN A 99 -0.59 -21.22 -1.72
C ASN A 99 -0.81 -19.69 -1.69
N ASN A 100 -1.61 -19.18 -0.75
CA ASN A 100 -1.96 -17.77 -0.66
C ASN A 100 -1.53 -17.17 0.69
N HIS A 101 -0.61 -16.21 0.68
CA HIS A 101 -0.21 -15.44 1.86
C HIS A 101 -0.63 -13.99 1.70
N PHE A 102 -1.11 -13.38 2.79
CA PHE A 102 -1.56 -12.00 2.80
C PHE A 102 -0.99 -11.26 3.99
N TYR A 103 -0.50 -10.05 3.73
CA TYR A 103 0.14 -9.18 4.71
C TYR A 103 -0.56 -7.82 4.70
N MET A 104 -0.85 -7.28 5.88
CA MET A 104 -1.35 -5.92 6.03
C MET A 104 -0.56 -5.16 7.10
N MET A 105 -0.46 -3.86 6.93
CA MET A 105 0.07 -2.96 7.95
C MET A 105 -0.86 -2.93 9.17
N ASN A 106 -0.29 -2.89 10.36
CA ASN A 106 -1.05 -2.64 11.59
C ASN A 106 -1.59 -1.21 11.58
N ALA A 107 -2.83 -1.02 12.03
CA ALA A 107 -3.38 0.33 12.11
C ALA A 107 -2.72 1.14 13.23
N PHE A 108 -2.59 2.46 13.03
CA PHE A 108 -2.14 3.38 14.08
C PHE A 108 -3.21 3.64 15.16
N ASN A 109 -4.46 3.25 14.92
CA ASN A 109 -5.58 3.41 15.83
C ASN A 109 -6.10 2.05 16.28
N ALA A 110 -6.26 1.86 17.60
CA ALA A 110 -6.79 0.64 18.20
C ALA A 110 -8.23 0.27 17.79
N SER A 111 -9.00 1.18 17.18
CA SER A 111 -10.34 0.85 16.66
C SER A 111 -10.33 -0.08 15.46
N HIS A 112 -9.20 -0.20 14.76
CA HIS A 112 -9.03 -1.08 13.60
C HIS A 112 -7.76 -1.91 13.81
N PRO A 113 -7.76 -3.20 13.47
CA PRO A 113 -6.54 -4.02 13.60
C PRO A 113 -5.53 -3.67 12.50
N PHE A 114 -6.00 -3.42 11.28
CA PHE A 114 -5.18 -3.27 10.09
C PHE A 114 -5.45 -1.97 9.34
N ASN A 115 -4.51 -1.61 8.46
CA ASN A 115 -4.60 -0.46 7.57
C ASN A 115 -4.11 -0.86 6.17
N SER A 116 -4.81 -0.38 5.13
CA SER A 116 -4.55 -0.76 3.73
C SER A 116 -3.53 0.17 3.02
N SER A 117 -2.73 0.96 3.75
CA SER A 117 -1.68 1.81 3.14
C SER A 117 -0.49 1.00 2.66
N ILE A 118 -0.20 -0.13 3.31
CA ILE A 118 0.80 -1.10 2.86
C ILE A 118 0.17 -2.47 2.97
N MET A 119 0.14 -3.18 1.86
CA MET A 119 -0.32 -4.56 1.80
C MET A 119 0.68 -5.35 0.97
N ALA A 120 0.78 -6.64 1.21
CA ALA A 120 1.51 -7.52 0.31
C ALA A 120 0.82 -8.87 0.22
N TRP A 121 0.98 -9.55 -0.91
CA TRP A 121 0.45 -10.88 -1.08
C TRP A 121 1.30 -11.71 -2.01
N SER A 122 1.18 -13.02 -1.83
CA SER A 122 1.66 -14.03 -2.76
C SER A 122 0.49 -14.96 -3.04
N GLY A 123 -0.07 -14.90 -4.25
CA GLY A 123 -1.24 -15.70 -4.64
C GLY A 123 -2.31 -14.93 -5.40
N ASP A 124 -3.52 -15.48 -5.43
CA ASP A 124 -4.70 -14.86 -6.07
C ASP A 124 -5.72 -14.43 -5.02
N PHE A 125 -5.92 -13.12 -4.90
CA PHE A 125 -6.90 -12.47 -4.03
C PHE A 125 -7.95 -11.69 -4.82
N SER A 126 -8.15 -12.00 -6.10
CA SER A 126 -9.11 -11.32 -6.98
C SER A 126 -10.56 -11.38 -6.48
N TYR A 127 -10.89 -12.35 -5.61
CA TYR A 127 -12.19 -12.39 -4.93
C TYR A 127 -12.50 -11.13 -4.11
N LEU A 128 -11.48 -10.42 -3.61
CA LEU A 128 -11.66 -9.14 -2.90
C LEU A 128 -12.25 -8.06 -3.80
N LEU A 129 -12.02 -8.12 -5.11
CA LEU A 129 -12.69 -7.24 -6.06
C LEU A 129 -14.02 -7.84 -6.51
N ASN A 130 -14.03 -9.14 -6.85
CA ASN A 130 -15.18 -9.81 -7.47
C ASN A 130 -16.40 -9.91 -6.55
N ASN A 131 -16.19 -9.91 -5.22
CA ASN A 131 -17.26 -10.02 -4.24
C ASN A 131 -17.85 -8.66 -3.80
N VAL A 132 -17.38 -7.55 -4.38
CA VAL A 132 -17.90 -6.22 -4.04
C VAL A 132 -19.23 -6.02 -4.76
N ASP A 133 -20.29 -5.84 -3.97
CA ASP A 133 -21.61 -5.43 -4.44
C ASP A 133 -22.10 -4.21 -3.64
N GLN A 134 -23.31 -3.71 -3.96
CA GLN A 134 -23.87 -2.55 -3.26
C GLN A 134 -24.05 -2.80 -1.75
N ASN A 135 -24.35 -4.03 -1.33
CA ASN A 135 -24.53 -4.34 0.09
C ASN A 135 -23.20 -4.24 0.86
N VAL A 136 -22.10 -4.65 0.23
CA VAL A 136 -20.74 -4.49 0.76
C VAL A 136 -20.40 -3.00 0.89
N LEU A 137 -20.63 -2.23 -0.17
CA LEU A 137 -20.38 -0.78 -0.16
C LEU A 137 -21.19 -0.07 0.94
N ASP A 138 -22.47 -0.41 1.10
CA ASP A 138 -23.34 0.17 2.11
C ASP A 138 -22.92 -0.23 3.54
N ARG A 139 -22.51 -1.49 3.72
CA ARG A 139 -22.10 -2.02 5.03
C ARG A 139 -20.80 -1.40 5.54
N TYR A 140 -19.77 -1.31 4.69
CA TYR A 140 -18.44 -0.86 5.08
C TYR A 140 -18.25 0.65 4.85
N GLY A 141 -19.10 1.28 4.04
CA GLY A 141 -19.07 2.72 3.79
C GLY A 141 -17.76 3.15 3.14
N LYS A 142 -16.88 3.81 3.90
CA LYS A 142 -15.57 4.29 3.43
C LYS A 142 -14.38 3.44 3.89
N TRP A 143 -14.64 2.32 4.57
CA TRP A 143 -13.63 1.52 5.24
C TRP A 143 -13.22 0.31 4.40
N ASP A 144 -12.56 0.54 3.27
CA ASP A 144 -12.01 -0.52 2.42
C ASP A 144 -11.08 -1.44 3.20
N GLN A 145 -10.27 -0.89 4.10
CA GLN A 145 -9.35 -1.65 4.96
C GLN A 145 -10.08 -2.70 5.82
N ASP A 146 -11.24 -2.37 6.37
CA ASP A 146 -12.01 -3.26 7.23
C ASP A 146 -12.66 -4.36 6.39
N TYR A 147 -13.15 -4.02 5.20
CA TYR A 147 -13.63 -4.99 4.22
C TYR A 147 -12.54 -5.97 3.82
N ILE A 148 -11.36 -5.48 3.43
CA ILE A 148 -10.22 -6.32 3.03
C ILE A 148 -9.85 -7.26 4.19
N SER A 149 -9.69 -6.74 5.41
CA SER A 149 -9.31 -7.58 6.54
C SER A 149 -10.37 -8.62 6.88
N ASP A 150 -11.66 -8.26 6.84
CA ASP A 150 -12.76 -9.16 7.15
C ASP A 150 -12.86 -10.28 6.11
N GLU A 151 -12.75 -9.96 4.81
CA GLU A 151 -12.83 -10.95 3.75
C GLU A 151 -11.63 -11.90 3.74
N VAL A 152 -10.40 -11.37 3.89
CA VAL A 152 -9.19 -12.20 3.95
C VAL A 152 -9.24 -13.15 5.14
N SER A 153 -9.67 -12.66 6.31
CA SER A 153 -9.74 -13.46 7.55
C SER A 153 -10.71 -14.65 7.47
N LYS A 154 -11.59 -14.72 6.47
CA LYS A 154 -12.48 -15.88 6.25
C LYS A 154 -11.73 -17.09 5.71
N THR A 155 -10.64 -16.89 4.98
CA THR A 155 -9.92 -17.96 4.28
C THR A 155 -8.44 -18.02 4.60
N ASN A 156 -7.85 -16.93 5.11
CA ASN A 156 -6.42 -16.80 5.34
C ASN A 156 -6.16 -16.08 6.67
N GLU A 157 -5.04 -16.41 7.31
CA GLU A 157 -4.46 -15.56 8.35
C GLU A 157 -3.87 -14.30 7.69
N ILE A 158 -4.04 -13.15 8.35
CA ILE A 158 -3.39 -11.90 7.95
C ILE A 158 -2.10 -11.77 8.76
N LEU A 159 -0.98 -11.74 8.05
CA LEU A 159 0.33 -11.50 8.63
C LEU A 159 0.61 -10.00 8.72
N SER A 160 1.41 -9.59 9.70
CA SER A 160 1.72 -8.19 9.93
C SER A 160 2.91 -7.76 9.06
N VAL A 161 2.73 -6.71 8.25
CA VAL A 161 3.85 -6.05 7.53
C VAL A 161 4.87 -5.51 8.53
N ASN A 162 4.41 -5.06 9.70
CA ASN A 162 5.26 -4.52 10.75
C ASN A 162 6.20 -5.56 11.38
N ASP A 163 6.03 -6.85 11.08
CA ASP A 163 6.96 -7.89 11.53
C ASP A 163 8.28 -7.87 10.73
N PHE A 164 8.28 -7.18 9.58
CA PHE A 164 9.41 -7.09 8.66
C PHE A 164 9.99 -5.68 8.54
N ILE A 165 9.19 -4.64 8.82
CA ILE A 165 9.59 -3.24 8.65
C ILE A 165 9.02 -2.36 9.76
N ASN A 166 9.76 -1.31 10.11
CA ASN A 166 9.33 -0.28 11.05
C ASN A 166 8.56 0.83 10.33
N VAL A 167 7.26 0.88 10.59
CA VAL A 167 6.35 1.87 10.01
C VAL A 167 6.05 2.98 11.01
N ALA A 168 6.24 4.24 10.60
CA ALA A 168 5.84 5.40 11.38
C ALA A 168 4.67 6.16 10.73
N SER A 169 3.78 6.69 11.56
CA SER A 169 2.82 7.71 11.15
C SER A 169 3.51 9.07 11.17
N TYR A 170 3.45 9.82 10.07
CA TYR A 170 3.99 11.18 10.05
C TYR A 170 3.39 12.04 11.17
N LYS A 171 2.05 11.99 11.30
CA LYS A 171 1.31 12.84 12.24
C LYS A 171 1.54 12.48 13.70
N HIS A 172 1.78 11.21 14.00
CA HIS A 172 1.89 10.74 15.38
C HIS A 172 3.34 10.61 15.85
N HIS A 173 4.26 10.26 14.95
CA HIS A 173 5.63 9.86 15.34
C HIS A 173 6.71 10.82 14.83
N CYS A 174 6.46 11.63 13.79
CA CYS A 174 7.51 12.41 13.11
C CYS A 174 7.53 13.91 13.46
N LYS A 175 6.78 14.35 14.49
CA LYS A 175 6.64 15.78 14.81
C LYS A 175 7.96 16.46 15.20
N ASP A 176 8.84 15.71 15.85
CA ASP A 176 10.10 16.23 16.41
C ASP A 176 11.33 15.73 15.60
N GLY A 177 11.10 15.19 14.40
CA GLY A 177 12.09 14.46 13.60
C GLY A 177 11.71 12.99 13.43
N VAL A 178 12.49 12.27 12.62
CA VAL A 178 12.24 10.86 12.30
C VAL A 178 13.35 10.00 12.88
N ASP A 179 12.96 9.00 13.66
CA ASP A 179 13.87 8.01 14.23
C ASP A 179 14.56 7.24 13.09
N ASP A 180 15.88 7.04 13.17
CA ASP A 180 16.67 6.42 12.11
C ASP A 180 16.39 4.93 11.90
N MET A 181 15.67 4.30 12.84
CA MET A 181 15.18 2.93 12.72
C MET A 181 13.89 2.81 11.89
N VAL A 182 13.26 3.93 11.51
CA VAL A 182 12.03 3.93 10.69
C VAL A 182 12.37 3.60 9.25
N ASP A 183 11.69 2.60 8.69
CA ASP A 183 11.90 2.17 7.30
C ASP A 183 10.95 2.90 6.35
N ILE A 184 9.72 3.20 6.80
CA ILE A 184 8.71 3.87 6.00
C ILE A 184 7.84 4.79 6.86
N VAL A 185 7.50 5.95 6.30
CA VAL A 185 6.59 6.94 6.89
C VAL A 185 5.30 7.01 6.08
N VAL A 186 4.17 6.85 6.77
CA VAL A 186 2.82 6.88 6.19
C VAL A 186 2.10 8.18 6.58
N PHE A 187 1.52 8.85 5.59
CA PHE A 187 0.77 10.10 5.75
C PHE A 187 -0.74 9.86 5.65
N HIS A 188 -1.32 9.31 6.71
CA HIS A 188 -2.76 9.07 6.77
C HIS A 188 -3.55 10.38 7.02
N GLY A 189 -4.12 10.94 5.95
CA GLY A 189 -4.81 12.24 5.97
C GLY A 189 -3.83 13.41 5.89
N HIS A 190 -4.22 14.58 6.43
CA HIS A 190 -3.35 15.76 6.45
C HIS A 190 -2.43 15.83 7.70
N PRO A 191 -1.20 16.37 7.53
CA PRO A 191 -0.63 16.84 6.26
C PRO A 191 -0.29 15.69 5.31
N ARG A 192 -0.25 15.96 4.01
CA ARG A 192 0.23 15.06 2.96
C ARG A 192 1.73 15.27 2.70
N PRO A 193 2.43 14.33 2.04
CA PRO A 193 3.84 14.50 1.65
C PRO A 193 4.13 15.83 0.95
N ARG A 194 3.27 16.25 0.02
CA ARG A 194 3.44 17.53 -0.69
C ARG A 194 3.30 18.74 0.22
N ASP A 195 2.46 18.67 1.26
CA ASP A 195 2.26 19.77 2.23
C ASP A 195 3.56 20.06 3.01
N VAL A 196 4.44 19.06 3.12
CA VAL A 196 5.76 19.16 3.76
C VAL A 196 6.91 19.10 2.74
N GLN A 197 6.61 19.35 1.47
CA GLN A 197 7.58 19.38 0.36
C GLN A 197 8.40 18.09 0.22
N TRP A 198 7.78 16.94 0.51
CA TRP A 198 8.43 15.62 0.45
C TRP A 198 9.61 15.47 1.42
N SER A 199 9.73 16.37 2.39
CA SER A 199 10.77 16.37 3.42
C SER A 199 10.15 16.06 4.77
N ILE A 200 10.70 15.08 5.48
CA ILE A 200 10.11 14.58 6.71
C ILE A 200 10.82 15.01 7.99
N GLY A 201 11.72 15.99 7.89
CA GLY A 201 12.49 16.53 9.02
C GLY A 201 13.87 15.89 9.17
N GLU A 202 14.58 16.24 10.24
CA GLU A 202 15.91 15.71 10.54
C GLU A 202 15.82 14.26 11.04
N LEU A 203 16.80 13.45 10.62
CA LEU A 203 16.98 12.11 11.18
C LEU A 203 17.54 12.23 12.59
N LEU A 204 16.86 11.59 13.53
CA LEU A 204 17.25 11.52 14.92
C LEU A 204 18.07 10.25 15.12
N SER A 205 19.39 10.37 15.08
CA SER A 205 20.27 9.27 15.48
C SER A 205 20.25 9.11 16.99
N ARG A 206 19.91 7.91 17.49
CA ARG A 206 19.95 7.56 18.91
C ARG A 206 21.16 6.74 19.29
#